data_AF-A0A661QHV1-F1
#
_entry.id   AF-A0A661QHV1-F1
#
_cell.length_a   1.000
_cell.length_b   1.000
_cell.length_c   1.000
_cell.angle_alpha   90.00
_cell.angle_beta   90.00
_cell.angle_gamma   90.00
#
_symmetry.space_group_name_H-M   'P 1'
#
loop_
_entity.id
_entity.type
_entity.pdbx_description
1 polymer ?
#
loop_
_entity_poly.entity_id
_entity_poly.type
_entity_poly.pdbx_seq_one_letter_code
_entity_poly.pdbx_strand_id
1 'polypeptide(L)'
;MPAKQTIKKQTTADNLKVYKISETQYFVESSKEKILYKVNRNNGTDSCTCADYTVSAQKNVNYQCKHIQAALNGNVQNMNAHSKPRLNDQFIITIKGSDFVKYAGLLDLAHQKGIQMIKVEPVQFPTKENKMEAICKATLEAPNGDIFIEIGDANPVNVNKMVVNHILRIAATRAKARCLRDYTNVGITCLEELGGDDIPEMETKPKRNYAKNTAKPVKPAGEVIPMKQQKKSPPPKQAENLNQQAQEQFGTKQSSTATQKQSPDTPKPSQAQKRAIESLGARRGLNLEDLDQLCQKTLGVEYEYLSASDAAQFIKTLQQSG
;
A
#
# COMPACT_ATOMS: atom_id res chain seq x y z
N MET A 1 26.14 8.06 57.91
CA MET A 1 26.78 8.22 56.58
C MET A 1 25.73 8.38 55.46
N PRO A 2 24.96 9.49 55.37
CA PRO A 2 23.84 9.57 54.42
C PRO A 2 24.27 9.80 52.95
N ALA A 3 25.18 10.75 52.69
CA ALA A 3 25.41 11.31 51.35
C ALA A 3 25.71 10.29 50.24
N LYS A 4 26.51 9.25 50.52
CA LYS A 4 26.90 8.24 49.52
C LYS A 4 25.73 7.37 49.02
N GLN A 5 24.62 7.26 49.77
CA GLN A 5 23.42 6.55 49.29
C GLN A 5 22.53 7.44 48.42
N THR A 6 22.36 8.71 48.78
CA THR A 6 21.56 9.68 48.01
C THR A 6 22.11 9.83 46.58
N ILE A 7 23.42 10.02 46.44
CA ILE A 7 24.10 10.16 45.14
C ILE A 7 23.90 8.92 44.26
N LYS A 8 23.95 7.70 44.83
CA LYS A 8 23.68 6.46 44.09
C LYS A 8 22.22 6.28 43.67
N LYS A 9 21.25 6.78 44.44
CA LYS A 9 19.84 6.81 44.02
C LYS A 9 19.62 7.81 42.88
N GLN A 10 20.19 9.01 42.99
CA GLN A 10 20.03 10.08 41.99
C GLN A 10 20.60 9.68 40.62
N THR A 11 21.87 9.24 40.58
CA THR A 11 22.52 8.71 39.36
C THR A 11 21.83 7.49 38.72
N THR A 12 20.93 6.80 39.43
CA THR A 12 20.09 5.71 38.87
C THR A 12 18.64 6.12 38.55
N ALA A 13 18.30 7.39 38.77
CA ALA A 13 17.11 8.08 38.25
C ALA A 13 17.45 8.85 36.96
N ASP A 14 18.59 9.55 36.92
CA ASP A 14 19.00 10.43 35.81
C ASP A 14 19.14 9.68 34.47
N ASN A 15 19.45 8.38 34.52
CA ASN A 15 19.64 7.49 33.36
C ASN A 15 18.36 6.75 32.90
N LEU A 16 17.18 7.04 33.48
CA LEU A 16 15.92 6.39 33.07
C LEU A 16 15.23 7.19 31.97
N LYS A 17 14.75 6.53 30.91
CA LYS A 17 13.92 7.19 29.89
C LYS A 17 12.56 7.56 30.49
N VAL A 18 12.13 8.80 30.27
CA VAL A 18 10.86 9.34 30.76
C VAL A 18 10.02 9.77 29.57
N TYR A 19 8.75 9.36 29.56
CA TYR A 19 7.80 9.56 28.48
C TYR A 19 6.61 10.38 29.00
N LYS A 20 6.54 11.67 28.65
CA LYS A 20 5.44 12.56 29.07
C LYS A 20 4.20 12.36 28.19
N ILE A 21 3.07 12.08 28.82
CA ILE A 21 1.74 11.84 28.20
C ILE A 21 0.78 13.01 28.47
N SER A 22 0.99 13.76 29.54
CA SER A 22 0.32 15.04 29.82
C SER A 22 1.16 15.84 30.81
N GLU A 23 0.75 17.06 31.15
CA GLU A 23 1.41 17.86 32.21
C GLU A 23 1.54 17.10 33.54
N THR A 24 0.56 16.25 33.85
CA THR A 24 0.49 15.49 35.11
C THR A 24 0.81 14.00 34.97
N GLN A 25 0.98 13.45 33.77
CA GLN A 25 1.16 11.99 33.58
C GLN A 25 2.40 11.64 32.76
N TYR A 26 3.20 10.74 33.33
CA TYR A 26 4.48 10.27 32.78
C TYR A 26 4.53 8.73 32.84
N PHE A 27 5.22 8.10 31.90
CA PHE A 27 5.71 6.73 32.05
C PHE A 27 7.23 6.76 32.17
N VAL A 28 7.79 6.00 33.11
CA VAL A 28 9.23 5.94 33.36
C VAL A 28 9.73 4.52 33.21
N GLU A 29 10.81 4.35 32.47
CA GLU A 29 11.38 3.04 32.18
C GLU A 29 12.11 2.45 33.39
N SER A 30 11.89 1.16 33.61
CA SER A 30 12.72 0.35 34.51
C SER A 30 14.17 0.34 34.05
N SER A 31 15.12 0.28 35.01
CA SER A 31 16.56 0.15 34.75
C SER A 31 16.99 -1.23 34.22
N LYS A 32 16.10 -1.91 33.47
CA LYS A 32 16.30 -3.16 32.72
C LYS A 32 15.50 -3.17 31.40
N GLU A 33 14.92 -2.03 30.98
CA GLU A 33 14.23 -1.85 29.70
C GLU A 33 13.10 -2.87 29.41
N LYS A 34 12.35 -3.26 30.45
CA LYS A 34 11.29 -4.31 30.36
C LYS A 34 9.93 -3.95 30.94
N ILE A 35 9.85 -2.85 31.68
CA ILE A 35 8.63 -2.38 32.37
C ILE A 35 8.62 -0.85 32.30
N LEU A 36 7.45 -0.26 32.01
CA LEU A 36 7.16 1.15 32.22
C LEU A 36 6.33 1.32 33.50
N TYR A 37 6.76 2.19 34.40
CA TYR A 37 5.99 2.58 35.58
C TYR A 37 5.23 3.88 35.30
N LYS A 38 3.93 3.90 35.59
CA LYS A 38 3.13 5.14 35.51
C LYS A 38 3.47 6.00 36.72
N VAL A 39 3.75 7.27 36.45
CA VAL A 39 3.97 8.33 37.44
C VAL A 39 2.92 9.42 37.20
N ASN A 40 2.14 9.75 38.23
CA ASN A 40 1.25 10.91 38.20
C ASN A 40 1.84 12.00 39.08
N ARG A 41 1.73 13.25 38.64
CA ARG A 41 2.26 14.44 39.30
C ARG A 41 1.17 15.51 39.32
N ASN A 42 0.34 15.48 40.36
CA ASN A 42 -0.64 16.54 40.62
C ASN A 42 -0.03 17.48 41.68
N ASN A 43 -0.35 18.78 41.66
CA ASN A 43 0.26 19.77 42.56
C ASN A 43 0.17 19.33 44.04
N GLY A 44 1.31 18.96 44.64
CA GLY A 44 1.41 18.47 46.03
C GLY A 44 1.24 16.96 46.24
N THR A 45 0.91 16.18 45.20
CA THR A 45 0.74 14.71 45.25
C THR A 45 1.36 14.02 44.02
N ASP A 46 2.65 13.69 44.13
CA ASP A 46 3.29 12.72 43.21
C ASP A 46 2.87 11.29 43.58
N SER A 47 2.85 10.37 42.61
CA SER A 47 2.58 8.94 42.82
C SER A 47 3.23 8.06 41.75
N CYS A 48 3.59 6.82 42.07
CA CYS A 48 4.21 5.89 41.12
C CYS A 48 3.74 4.44 41.29
N THR A 49 3.57 3.70 40.19
CA THR A 49 3.17 2.27 40.21
C THR A 49 4.31 1.28 40.49
N CYS A 50 5.50 1.73 40.88
CA CYS A 50 6.61 0.84 41.21
C CYS A 50 6.54 0.33 42.66
N ALA A 51 6.90 -0.94 42.90
CA ALA A 51 6.82 -1.56 44.23
C ALA A 51 7.57 -0.81 45.35
N ASP A 52 8.73 -0.20 45.03
CA ASP A 52 9.48 0.71 45.91
C ASP A 52 8.61 1.86 46.45
N TYR A 53 7.80 2.49 45.59
CA TYR A 53 6.87 3.53 46.02
C TYR A 53 5.73 2.95 46.87
N THR A 54 5.09 1.88 46.42
CA THR A 54 3.95 1.24 47.12
C THR A 54 4.29 0.85 48.57
N VAL A 55 5.50 0.34 48.81
CA VAL A 55 5.96 -0.10 50.15
C VAL A 55 6.44 1.07 51.02
N SER A 56 7.04 2.11 50.43
CA SER A 56 7.69 3.20 51.18
C SER A 56 6.81 4.43 51.41
N ALA A 57 5.85 4.72 50.53
CA ALA A 57 4.93 5.86 50.67
C ALA A 57 4.02 5.75 51.91
N GLN A 58 3.67 4.52 52.33
CA GLN A 58 2.95 4.26 53.58
C GLN A 58 3.72 4.71 54.84
N LYS A 59 5.05 4.85 54.74
CA LYS A 59 5.93 5.21 55.87
C LYS A 59 6.42 6.65 55.81
N ASN A 60 6.42 7.27 54.63
CA ASN A 60 6.85 8.64 54.41
C ASN A 60 5.94 9.27 53.33
N VAL A 61 5.10 10.23 53.73
CA VAL A 61 4.13 10.90 52.83
C VAL A 61 4.83 11.51 51.60
N ASN A 62 6.04 12.06 51.78
CA ASN A 62 6.83 12.69 50.73
C ASN A 62 7.86 11.73 50.08
N TYR A 63 7.58 10.42 49.99
CA TYR A 63 8.54 9.46 49.42
C TYR A 63 8.69 9.58 47.91
N GLN A 64 9.81 10.16 47.45
CA GLN A 64 10.16 10.14 46.04
C GLN A 64 10.99 8.90 45.70
N CYS A 65 10.38 7.94 44.98
CA CYS A 65 11.11 6.84 44.36
C CYS A 65 11.93 7.33 43.16
N LYS A 66 12.88 6.53 42.67
CA LYS A 66 13.75 6.91 41.53
C LYS A 66 12.97 7.28 40.26
N HIS A 67 11.76 6.75 40.07
CA HIS A 67 10.92 7.07 38.91
C HIS A 67 10.25 8.44 39.04
N ILE A 68 9.85 8.84 40.26
CA ILE A 68 9.38 10.22 40.53
C ILE A 68 10.54 11.20 40.34
N GLN A 69 11.75 10.85 40.82
CA GLN A 69 12.96 11.67 40.62
C GLN A 69 13.33 11.81 39.13
N ALA A 70 13.18 10.75 38.34
CA ALA A 70 13.33 10.83 36.87
C ALA A 70 12.25 11.72 36.24
N ALA A 71 10.99 11.62 36.66
CA ALA A 71 9.89 12.49 36.22
C ALA A 71 9.95 13.94 36.77
N LEU A 72 10.97 14.26 37.57
CA LEU A 72 11.33 15.60 38.02
C LEU A 72 12.53 16.17 37.23
N ASN A 73 13.60 15.38 37.12
CA ASN A 73 14.93 15.87 36.72
C ASN A 73 15.55 15.13 35.52
N GLY A 74 14.93 14.04 35.05
CA GLY A 74 15.46 13.16 34.00
C GLY A 74 15.22 13.69 32.59
N ASN A 75 15.73 12.96 31.58
CA ASN A 75 15.58 13.33 30.18
C ASN A 75 14.16 13.00 29.65
N VAL A 76 13.26 13.99 29.71
CA VAL A 76 11.84 13.84 29.37
C VAL A 76 11.59 13.90 27.86
N GLN A 77 11.22 12.77 27.28
CA GLN A 77 10.68 12.69 25.93
C GLN A 77 9.17 13.00 25.94
N ASN A 78 8.76 14.04 25.22
CA ASN A 78 7.35 14.39 25.07
C ASN A 78 6.68 13.49 24.02
N MET A 79 5.90 12.49 24.45
CA MET A 79 5.14 11.63 23.52
C MET A 79 4.00 12.40 22.83
N ASN A 80 3.44 13.40 23.52
CA ASN A 80 2.39 14.26 22.96
C ASN A 80 2.92 15.40 22.07
N ALA A 81 4.24 15.51 21.87
CA ALA A 81 4.77 16.40 20.87
C ALA A 81 4.31 15.89 19.48
N HIS A 82 3.38 16.61 18.86
CA HIS A 82 3.03 16.42 17.45
C HIS A 82 4.25 16.80 16.61
N SER A 83 5.20 15.86 16.46
CA SER A 83 6.33 16.01 15.57
C SER A 83 5.80 16.19 14.15
N LYS A 84 6.02 17.37 13.56
CA LYS A 84 5.65 17.66 12.17
C LYS A 84 6.06 16.47 11.29
N PRO A 85 5.12 15.82 10.56
CA PRO A 85 5.38 14.60 9.81
C PRO A 85 6.62 14.70 8.94
N ARG A 86 7.52 13.73 9.07
CA ARG A 86 8.83 13.72 8.40
C ARG A 86 9.21 12.31 7.97
N LEU A 87 9.78 12.22 6.77
CA LEU A 87 10.45 11.00 6.34
C LEU A 87 11.62 10.73 7.30
N ASN A 88 11.77 9.47 7.71
CA ASN A 88 12.88 9.05 8.55
C ASN A 88 14.03 8.52 7.67
N ASP A 89 15.23 9.06 7.87
CA ASP A 89 16.43 8.80 7.06
C ASP A 89 16.76 7.30 6.95
N GLN A 90 16.35 6.46 7.92
CA GLN A 90 16.49 5.00 7.82
C GLN A 90 15.78 4.37 6.60
N PHE A 91 14.80 5.07 6.03
CA PHE A 91 14.08 4.66 4.82
C PHE A 91 14.72 5.18 3.54
N ILE A 92 15.63 6.15 3.60
CA ILE A 92 16.45 6.57 2.46
C ILE A 92 17.57 5.54 2.25
N ILE A 93 18.00 5.34 1.00
CA ILE A 93 19.23 4.65 0.62
C ILE A 93 19.91 5.36 -0.56
N THR A 94 21.22 5.51 -0.50
CA THR A 94 22.01 6.02 -1.61
C THR A 94 22.48 4.85 -2.48
N ILE A 95 22.24 4.93 -3.79
CA ILE A 95 22.63 3.93 -4.79
C ILE A 95 23.33 4.68 -5.93
N LYS A 96 24.59 4.30 -6.24
CA LYS A 96 25.42 4.95 -7.27
C LYS A 96 25.54 6.49 -7.13
N GLY A 97 25.31 7.04 -5.93
CA GLY A 97 25.32 8.49 -5.64
C GLY A 97 23.95 9.19 -5.71
N SER A 98 22.89 8.48 -6.10
CA SER A 98 21.51 8.99 -6.08
C SER A 98 20.74 8.42 -4.88
N ASP A 99 19.91 9.25 -4.23
CA ASP A 99 19.08 8.83 -3.10
C ASP A 99 17.71 8.32 -3.54
N PHE A 100 17.29 7.21 -2.93
CA PHE A 100 16.00 6.55 -3.16
C PHE A 100 15.29 6.33 -1.82
N VAL A 101 13.97 6.51 -1.81
CA VAL A 101 13.13 6.20 -0.65
C VAL A 101 12.58 4.78 -0.74
N LYS A 102 12.61 4.00 0.35
CA LYS A 102 11.89 2.72 0.42
C LYS A 102 10.39 2.97 0.53
N TYR A 103 9.55 2.16 -0.12
CA TYR A 103 8.09 2.22 -0.02
C TYR A 103 7.58 2.28 1.43
N ALA A 104 8.26 1.57 2.35
CA ALA A 104 7.97 1.59 3.78
C ALA A 104 8.02 3.01 4.40
N GLY A 105 8.95 3.87 3.97
CA GLY A 105 9.06 5.24 4.47
C GLY A 105 8.01 6.19 3.90
N LEU A 106 7.58 5.97 2.65
CA LEU A 106 6.44 6.68 2.07
C LEU A 106 5.13 6.32 2.80
N LEU A 107 4.94 5.03 3.11
CA LEU A 107 3.77 4.56 3.86
C LEU A 107 3.79 5.05 5.32
N ASP A 108 4.94 5.04 5.98
CA ASP A 108 5.12 5.59 7.33
C ASP A 108 4.79 7.09 7.39
N LEU A 109 5.38 7.89 6.49
CA LEU A 109 5.09 9.32 6.38
C LEU A 109 3.62 9.59 6.02
N ALA A 110 2.99 8.73 5.22
CA ALA A 110 1.56 8.85 4.92
C ALA A 110 0.68 8.59 6.15
N HIS A 111 1.02 7.60 7.00
CA HIS A 111 0.36 7.40 8.29
C HIS A 111 0.61 8.58 9.26
N GLN A 112 1.85 9.11 9.33
CA GLN A 112 2.14 10.32 10.12
C GLN A 112 1.31 11.53 9.66
N LYS A 113 1.02 11.65 8.36
CA LYS A 113 0.13 12.68 7.77
C LYS A 113 -1.37 12.38 7.92
N GLY A 114 -1.76 11.20 8.42
CA GLY A 114 -3.17 10.84 8.63
C GLY A 114 -3.93 10.39 7.38
N ILE A 115 -3.27 9.71 6.44
CA ILE A 115 -3.93 9.06 5.27
C ILE A 115 -5.22 8.32 5.66
N GLN A 116 -6.31 8.53 4.93
CA GLN A 116 -7.60 7.87 5.18
C GLN A 116 -7.73 6.56 4.39
N MET A 117 -7.37 6.59 3.10
CA MET A 117 -7.49 5.44 2.21
C MET A 117 -6.33 5.39 1.21
N ILE A 118 -5.92 4.18 0.80
CA ILE A 118 -5.29 3.96 -0.50
C ILE A 118 -5.85 2.70 -1.17
N LYS A 119 -6.68 2.90 -2.19
CA LYS A 119 -7.21 1.85 -3.08
C LYS A 119 -6.20 1.58 -4.21
N VAL A 120 -6.15 0.34 -4.69
CA VAL A 120 -5.50 0.00 -5.96
C VAL A 120 -6.46 -0.87 -6.76
N GLU A 121 -6.53 -0.62 -8.07
CA GLU A 121 -7.29 -1.46 -9.00
C GLU A 121 -6.50 -1.72 -10.29
N PRO A 122 -6.57 -2.94 -10.86
CA PRO A 122 -5.96 -3.23 -12.16
C PRO A 122 -6.76 -2.53 -13.27
N VAL A 123 -6.06 -1.75 -14.09
CA VAL A 123 -6.56 -1.15 -15.34
C VAL A 123 -6.31 -2.11 -16.51
N GLN A 124 -5.18 -2.81 -16.48
CA GLN A 124 -4.81 -3.84 -17.47
C GLN A 124 -4.16 -5.03 -16.78
N PHE A 125 -4.64 -6.24 -17.09
CA PHE A 125 -3.99 -7.50 -16.70
C PHE A 125 -2.94 -7.90 -17.74
N PRO A 126 -1.84 -8.55 -17.35
CA PRO A 126 -0.80 -8.97 -18.29
C PRO A 126 -1.25 -10.21 -19.08
N THR A 127 -1.21 -10.12 -20.42
CA THR A 127 -1.57 -11.19 -21.36
C THR A 127 -0.52 -11.31 -22.47
N LYS A 128 -0.54 -12.37 -23.30
CA LYS A 128 0.47 -12.51 -24.37
C LYS A 128 0.33 -11.41 -25.43
N GLU A 129 -0.90 -11.00 -25.69
CA GLU A 129 -1.30 -10.04 -26.71
C GLU A 129 -0.81 -8.63 -26.37
N ASN A 130 -0.82 -8.26 -25.08
CA ASN A 130 -0.25 -7.01 -24.58
C ASN A 130 1.22 -7.12 -24.13
N LYS A 131 1.95 -8.16 -24.57
CA LYS A 131 3.38 -8.40 -24.22
C LYS A 131 3.63 -8.57 -22.72
N MET A 132 2.64 -9.06 -21.98
CA MET A 132 2.59 -9.21 -20.52
C MET A 132 2.69 -7.87 -19.78
N GLU A 133 2.14 -6.80 -20.34
CA GLU A 133 2.04 -5.48 -19.71
C GLU A 133 0.87 -5.43 -18.72
N ALA A 134 1.15 -5.15 -17.45
CA ALA A 134 0.15 -4.87 -16.43
C ALA A 134 0.14 -3.38 -16.07
N ILE A 135 -1.07 -2.83 -15.90
CA ILE A 135 -1.26 -1.44 -15.49
C ILE A 135 -2.20 -1.43 -14.29
N CYS A 136 -1.80 -0.78 -13.21
CA CYS A 136 -2.61 -0.56 -12.02
C CYS A 136 -2.79 0.93 -11.76
N LYS A 137 -3.97 1.32 -11.28
CA LYS A 137 -4.25 2.68 -10.79
C LYS A 137 -4.33 2.63 -9.27
N ALA A 138 -3.59 3.52 -8.61
CA ALA A 138 -3.76 3.83 -7.20
C ALA A 138 -4.65 5.06 -7.04
N THR A 139 -5.41 5.11 -5.95
CA THR A 139 -6.22 6.27 -5.57
C THR A 139 -6.15 6.41 -4.05
N LEU A 140 -5.64 7.54 -3.59
CA LEU A 140 -5.40 7.86 -2.18
C LEU A 140 -6.31 9.00 -1.75
N GLU A 141 -6.87 8.89 -0.55
CA GLU A 141 -7.70 9.91 0.08
C GLU A 141 -6.98 10.49 1.31
N ALA A 142 -6.77 11.80 1.29
CA ALA A 142 -6.15 12.57 2.35
C ALA A 142 -7.17 13.02 3.41
N PRO A 143 -6.77 13.30 4.66
CA PRO A 143 -7.70 13.67 5.75
C PRO A 143 -8.41 15.02 5.57
N ASN A 144 -8.04 15.82 4.56
CA ASN A 144 -8.73 17.04 4.15
C ASN A 144 -9.68 16.82 2.95
N GLY A 145 -9.77 15.60 2.40
CA GLY A 145 -10.56 15.26 1.22
C GLY A 145 -9.81 15.37 -0.11
N ASP A 146 -8.52 15.74 -0.13
CA ASP A 146 -7.73 15.74 -1.37
C ASP A 146 -7.56 14.30 -1.89
N ILE A 147 -7.76 14.12 -3.21
CA ILE A 147 -7.64 12.83 -3.88
C ILE A 147 -6.42 12.83 -4.80
N PHE A 148 -5.51 11.89 -4.55
CA PHE A 148 -4.31 11.67 -5.37
C PHE A 148 -4.53 10.41 -6.22
N ILE A 149 -4.26 10.47 -7.52
CA ILE A 149 -4.49 9.36 -8.47
C ILE A 149 -3.24 9.17 -9.32
N GLU A 150 -2.71 7.96 -9.33
CA GLU A 150 -1.44 7.65 -10.02
C GLU A 150 -1.43 6.26 -10.65
N ILE A 151 -0.57 6.04 -11.63
CA ILE A 151 -0.54 4.84 -12.48
C ILE A 151 0.79 4.11 -12.32
N GLY A 152 0.74 2.80 -12.10
CA GLY A 152 1.90 1.92 -12.08
C GLY A 152 1.85 0.90 -13.20
N ASP A 153 2.92 0.84 -13.98
CA ASP A 153 3.15 -0.04 -15.12
C ASP A 153 4.13 -1.18 -14.77
N ALA A 154 4.02 -2.33 -15.41
CA ALA A 154 5.04 -3.38 -15.34
C ALA A 154 4.94 -4.38 -16.50
N ASN A 155 6.07 -4.70 -17.11
CA ASN A 155 6.20 -5.71 -18.17
C ASN A 155 7.54 -6.47 -18.04
N PRO A 156 7.79 -7.56 -18.79
CA PRO A 156 9.02 -8.34 -18.69
C PRO A 156 10.32 -7.59 -19.07
N VAL A 157 10.22 -6.43 -19.72
CA VAL A 157 11.37 -5.61 -20.14
C VAL A 157 11.74 -4.60 -19.05
N ASN A 158 10.76 -4.08 -18.30
CA ASN A 158 10.97 -3.02 -17.31
C ASN A 158 10.98 -3.51 -15.85
N VAL A 159 10.99 -4.82 -15.58
CA VAL A 159 11.13 -5.40 -14.23
C VAL A 159 12.37 -6.27 -14.10
N ASN A 160 12.90 -6.39 -12.88
CA ASN A 160 14.03 -7.27 -12.62
C ASN A 160 13.65 -8.75 -12.82
N LYS A 161 14.61 -9.57 -13.30
CA LYS A 161 14.41 -11.01 -13.53
C LYS A 161 13.89 -11.76 -12.29
N MET A 162 14.27 -11.33 -11.09
CA MET A 162 13.81 -11.92 -9.83
C MET A 162 12.31 -11.74 -9.54
N VAL A 163 11.65 -10.77 -10.19
CA VAL A 163 10.22 -10.44 -9.98
C VAL A 163 9.37 -10.54 -11.25
N VAL A 164 9.93 -11.04 -12.36
CA VAL A 164 9.23 -11.13 -13.66
C VAL A 164 7.94 -11.97 -13.60
N ASN A 165 7.90 -13.00 -12.76
CA ASN A 165 6.72 -13.83 -12.53
C ASN A 165 5.64 -13.14 -11.67
N HIS A 166 5.85 -11.89 -11.27
CA HIS A 166 5.00 -11.13 -10.34
C HIS A 166 4.60 -9.75 -10.87
N ILE A 167 4.72 -9.52 -12.18
CA ILE A 167 4.40 -8.27 -12.90
C ILE A 167 3.20 -7.48 -12.33
N LEU A 168 2.02 -8.09 -12.17
CA LEU A 168 0.83 -7.38 -11.66
C LEU A 168 1.01 -6.83 -10.23
N ARG A 169 1.81 -7.51 -9.39
CA ARG A 169 2.16 -7.04 -8.04
C ARG A 169 3.15 -5.89 -8.10
N ILE A 170 4.04 -5.86 -9.09
CA ILE A 170 4.99 -4.76 -9.33
C ILE A 170 4.27 -3.52 -9.85
N ALA A 171 3.38 -3.65 -10.85
CA ALA A 171 2.49 -2.58 -11.32
C ALA A 171 1.67 -1.98 -10.15
N ALA A 172 1.06 -2.84 -9.32
CA ALA A 172 0.32 -2.39 -8.14
C ALA A 172 1.21 -1.65 -7.12
N THR A 173 2.46 -2.11 -6.91
CA THR A 173 3.40 -1.48 -5.97
C THR A 173 3.88 -0.13 -6.49
N ARG A 174 4.22 -0.04 -7.78
CA ARG A 174 4.56 1.20 -8.50
C ARG A 174 3.46 2.25 -8.40
N ALA A 175 2.21 1.86 -8.65
CA ALA A 175 1.06 2.75 -8.56
C ALA A 175 0.93 3.37 -7.17
N LYS A 176 1.02 2.53 -6.11
CA LYS A 176 0.98 3.02 -4.73
C LYS A 176 2.17 3.92 -4.39
N ALA A 177 3.37 3.57 -4.83
CA ALA A 177 4.58 4.32 -4.52
C ALA A 177 4.54 5.74 -5.13
N ARG A 178 4.12 5.88 -6.40
CA ARG A 178 3.89 7.17 -7.06
C ARG A 178 2.84 7.99 -6.31
N CYS A 179 1.66 7.42 -6.11
CA CYS A 179 0.54 8.03 -5.38
C CYS A 179 0.91 8.48 -3.95
N LEU A 180 1.72 7.69 -3.25
CA LEU A 180 2.23 8.04 -1.91
C LEU A 180 3.29 9.15 -1.97
N ARG A 181 4.18 9.22 -2.98
CA ARG A 181 5.12 10.34 -3.12
C ARG A 181 4.40 11.67 -3.27
N ASP A 182 3.38 11.73 -4.10
CA ASP A 182 2.65 12.98 -4.38
C ASP A 182 1.95 13.48 -3.11
N TYR A 183 1.22 12.60 -2.42
CA TYR A 183 0.60 12.91 -1.13
C TYR A 183 1.62 13.26 -0.03
N THR A 184 2.76 12.56 0.02
CA THR A 184 3.80 12.84 1.01
C THR A 184 4.64 14.08 0.67
N ASN A 185 4.60 14.56 -0.58
CA ASN A 185 5.49 15.56 -1.17
C ASN A 185 6.98 15.16 -1.07
N VAL A 186 7.29 13.93 -1.49
CA VAL A 186 8.65 13.37 -1.52
C VAL A 186 9.13 13.30 -2.97
N GLY A 187 10.07 14.17 -3.34
CA GLY A 187 10.57 14.28 -4.72
C GLY A 187 11.61 13.23 -5.15
N ILE A 188 12.15 12.42 -4.24
CA ILE A 188 13.09 11.34 -4.58
C ILE A 188 12.36 10.05 -4.97
N THR A 189 12.89 9.33 -5.97
CA THR A 189 12.26 8.13 -6.53
C THR A 189 12.15 7.00 -5.49
N CYS A 190 11.07 6.24 -5.56
CA CYS A 190 10.88 5.05 -4.72
C CYS A 190 11.74 3.89 -5.25
N LEU A 191 12.44 3.17 -4.36
CA LEU A 191 13.23 1.98 -4.75
C LEU A 191 12.36 0.95 -5.47
N GLU A 192 11.18 0.67 -4.93
CA GLU A 192 10.21 -0.29 -5.47
C GLU A 192 9.52 0.18 -6.77
N GLU A 193 9.84 1.39 -7.27
CA GLU A 193 9.47 1.81 -8.62
C GLU A 193 10.51 1.49 -9.70
N LEU A 194 11.77 1.25 -9.31
CA LEU A 194 12.85 0.98 -10.25
C LEU A 194 12.60 -0.31 -11.06
N GLY A 195 13.33 -0.43 -12.17
CA GLY A 195 13.12 -1.47 -13.17
C GLY A 195 14.38 -2.17 -13.63
N GLY A 196 14.18 -3.23 -14.42
CA GLY A 196 15.24 -3.98 -15.09
C GLY A 196 16.36 -4.46 -14.17
N ASP A 197 17.59 -4.41 -14.68
CA ASP A 197 18.82 -4.71 -13.95
C ASP A 197 19.53 -3.43 -13.43
N ASP A 198 18.87 -2.26 -13.51
CA ASP A 198 19.48 -0.97 -13.13
C ASP A 198 19.64 -0.81 -11.61
N ILE A 199 18.82 -1.52 -10.83
CA ILE A 199 18.97 -1.69 -9.38
C ILE A 199 20.26 -2.49 -9.14
N PRO A 200 21.34 -1.89 -8.61
CA PRO A 200 22.56 -2.62 -8.31
C PRO A 200 22.29 -3.62 -7.19
N GLU A 201 22.98 -4.75 -7.24
CA GLU A 201 22.86 -5.76 -6.20
C GLU A 201 23.28 -5.17 -4.85
N MET A 202 22.29 -4.82 -4.03
CA MET A 202 22.50 -4.19 -2.73
C MET A 202 23.34 -5.15 -1.88
N GLU A 203 24.56 -4.76 -1.52
CA GLU A 203 25.47 -5.61 -0.75
C GLU A 203 24.78 -6.14 0.51
N THR A 204 24.38 -7.41 0.45
CA THR A 204 23.68 -8.02 1.58
C THR A 204 24.70 -8.23 2.69
N LYS A 205 24.76 -7.28 3.63
CA LYS A 205 25.58 -7.35 4.85
C LYS A 205 25.48 -8.78 5.39
N PRO A 206 26.62 -9.48 5.56
CA PRO A 206 26.67 -10.93 5.43
C PRO A 206 25.63 -11.60 6.31
N LYS A 207 24.79 -12.45 5.68
CA LYS A 207 23.66 -13.14 6.33
C LYS A 207 24.14 -13.72 7.66
N ARG A 208 23.66 -13.13 8.75
CA ARG A 208 24.06 -13.53 10.11
C ARG A 208 23.63 -14.99 10.26
N ASN A 209 24.60 -15.90 10.28
CA ASN A 209 24.35 -17.33 10.27
C ASN A 209 23.63 -17.73 11.56
N TYR A 210 22.30 -17.79 11.49
CA TYR A 210 21.48 -18.48 12.48
C TYR A 210 21.81 -19.96 12.38
N ALA A 211 22.80 -20.38 13.19
CA ALA A 211 23.17 -21.78 13.33
C ALA A 211 21.91 -22.59 13.63
N LYS A 212 21.67 -23.65 12.84
CA LYS A 212 20.56 -24.58 13.06
C LYS A 212 20.85 -25.39 14.33
N ASN A 213 20.50 -24.83 15.49
CA ASN A 213 20.46 -25.56 16.75
C ASN A 213 19.36 -26.64 16.63
N THR A 214 19.78 -27.85 16.28
CA THR A 214 18.94 -29.05 16.15
C THR A 214 18.55 -29.58 17.52
N ALA A 215 17.74 -28.81 18.24
CA ALA A 215 17.09 -29.24 19.47
C ALA A 215 16.24 -30.49 19.20
N LYS A 216 16.58 -31.61 19.84
CA LYS A 216 15.81 -32.86 19.73
C LYS A 216 14.42 -32.66 20.36
N PRO A 217 13.33 -33.13 19.75
CA PRO A 217 12.00 -33.03 20.33
C PRO A 217 11.90 -33.90 21.60
N VAL A 218 11.52 -33.29 22.72
CA VAL A 218 11.20 -33.99 23.97
C VAL A 218 9.76 -34.49 23.90
N LYS A 219 9.52 -35.74 24.31
CA LYS A 219 8.16 -36.31 24.38
C LYS A 219 7.43 -35.77 25.63
N PRO A 220 6.21 -35.22 25.51
CA PRO A 220 5.30 -35.15 26.65
C PRO A 220 4.74 -36.55 26.96
N ALA A 221 4.47 -36.83 28.24
CA ALA A 221 3.87 -38.08 28.69
C ALA A 221 2.88 -37.81 29.83
N GLY A 222 1.70 -38.44 29.77
CA GLY A 222 0.60 -38.27 30.73
C GLY A 222 -0.22 -36.98 30.55
N GLU A 223 -1.51 -36.94 30.90
CA GLU A 223 -2.41 -38.07 31.18
C GLU A 223 -3.88 -37.59 31.08
N VAL A 224 -4.73 -38.31 30.34
CA VAL A 224 -6.20 -38.11 30.32
C VAL A 224 -6.91 -39.42 30.00
N ILE A 225 -7.90 -39.78 30.82
CA ILE A 225 -8.73 -40.99 30.72
C ILE A 225 -10.19 -40.63 31.14
N PRO A 226 -11.23 -41.42 30.82
CA PRO A 226 -11.95 -41.25 29.55
C PRO A 226 -13.48 -41.10 29.70
N MET A 227 -14.19 -40.87 28.59
CA MET A 227 -15.63 -41.16 28.50
C MET A 227 -15.98 -41.79 27.13
N LYS A 228 -17.09 -42.55 27.06
CA LYS A 228 -17.32 -43.60 26.05
C LYS A 228 -17.89 -43.14 24.70
N GLN A 229 -17.59 -43.95 23.67
CA GLN A 229 -18.24 -44.00 22.36
C GLN A 229 -19.64 -44.65 22.42
N GLN A 230 -20.47 -44.43 21.39
CA GLN A 230 -21.35 -45.47 20.84
C GLN A 230 -21.49 -45.33 19.30
N LYS A 231 -21.87 -46.42 18.62
CA LYS A 231 -21.82 -46.59 17.15
C LYS A 231 -23.22 -46.64 16.51
N LYS A 232 -23.31 -46.40 15.20
CA LYS A 232 -24.19 -47.14 14.24
C LYS A 232 -23.75 -46.94 12.78
N SER A 233 -24.40 -47.64 11.84
CA SER A 233 -23.85 -48.06 10.53
C SER A 233 -24.75 -47.66 9.32
N PRO A 234 -24.30 -47.78 8.04
CA PRO A 234 -24.99 -47.28 6.83
C PRO A 234 -25.91 -48.36 6.18
N PRO A 235 -26.73 -48.07 5.13
CA PRO A 235 -26.31 -48.01 3.69
C PRO A 235 -27.21 -47.00 2.87
N PRO A 236 -27.44 -47.08 1.52
CA PRO A 236 -26.81 -47.80 0.38
C PRO A 236 -26.45 -46.87 -0.84
N LYS A 237 -26.24 -47.44 -2.05
CA LYS A 237 -26.01 -46.75 -3.34
C LYS A 237 -27.01 -47.19 -4.44
N GLN A 238 -27.26 -46.31 -5.42
CA GLN A 238 -27.50 -46.54 -6.87
C GLN A 238 -27.19 -45.17 -7.57
N ALA A 239 -26.44 -45.05 -8.68
CA ALA A 239 -26.62 -45.57 -10.05
C ALA A 239 -27.78 -44.85 -10.79
N GLU A 240 -27.70 -44.43 -12.06
CA GLU A 240 -26.87 -44.89 -13.19
C GLU A 240 -26.08 -43.77 -13.96
N ASN A 241 -25.93 -43.90 -15.28
CA ASN A 241 -24.85 -43.33 -16.13
C ASN A 241 -25.40 -42.69 -17.44
N LEU A 242 -24.51 -42.40 -18.41
CA LEU A 242 -24.63 -41.89 -19.79
C LEU A 242 -24.32 -40.39 -19.99
N ASN A 243 -23.72 -39.97 -21.13
CA ASN A 243 -22.65 -40.62 -21.92
C ASN A 243 -21.85 -39.53 -22.68
N GLN A 244 -20.80 -39.94 -23.40
CA GLN A 244 -19.85 -39.10 -24.14
C GLN A 244 -20.35 -38.62 -25.52
N GLN A 245 -19.44 -37.88 -26.20
CA GLN A 245 -19.28 -37.72 -27.65
C GLN A 245 -20.02 -36.57 -28.34
N ALA A 246 -19.57 -36.28 -29.56
CA ALA A 246 -19.72 -35.01 -30.28
C ALA A 246 -19.65 -35.24 -31.81
N GLN A 247 -19.83 -34.15 -32.57
CA GLN A 247 -19.69 -34.03 -34.03
C GLN A 247 -20.78 -34.67 -34.90
N GLU A 248 -21.54 -33.82 -35.59
CA GLU A 248 -21.77 -33.73 -37.07
C GLU A 248 -22.69 -32.50 -37.26
N GLN A 249 -22.45 -31.52 -38.15
CA GLN A 249 -22.33 -31.49 -39.62
C GLN A 249 -23.65 -31.65 -40.40
N PHE A 250 -23.68 -31.09 -41.62
CA PHE A 250 -24.85 -30.72 -42.47
C PHE A 250 -25.71 -29.53 -41.95
N GLY A 251 -26.25 -28.65 -42.82
CA GLY A 251 -26.03 -28.54 -44.27
C GLY A 251 -26.65 -27.30 -44.95
N THR A 252 -25.84 -26.58 -45.71
CA THR A 252 -26.10 -25.79 -46.95
C THR A 252 -27.47 -25.15 -47.29
N LYS A 253 -27.40 -23.82 -47.56
CA LYS A 253 -28.12 -23.04 -48.63
C LYS A 253 -29.66 -22.82 -48.42
N GLN A 254 -30.33 -21.84 -49.05
CA GLN A 254 -30.02 -21.03 -50.25
C GLN A 254 -30.61 -19.58 -50.22
N SER A 255 -30.42 -18.83 -51.32
CA SER A 255 -30.84 -17.43 -51.62
C SER A 255 -32.37 -17.19 -51.66
N SER A 256 -32.95 -15.98 -51.81
CA SER A 256 -32.55 -14.69 -52.44
C SER A 256 -33.25 -13.47 -51.75
N THR A 257 -33.11 -12.18 -52.07
CA THR A 257 -33.03 -11.45 -53.38
C THR A 257 -32.34 -10.07 -53.22
N ALA A 258 -31.93 -9.43 -54.33
CA ALA A 258 -31.14 -8.18 -54.39
C ALA A 258 -31.98 -6.88 -54.18
N THR A 259 -31.47 -5.63 -54.16
CA THR A 259 -30.26 -4.97 -54.76
C THR A 259 -30.03 -3.62 -53.99
N GLN A 260 -28.94 -2.84 -54.01
CA GLN A 260 -27.72 -2.70 -54.84
C GLN A 260 -26.45 -2.31 -54.02
N LYS A 261 -25.32 -2.13 -54.73
CA LYS A 261 -24.25 -1.10 -54.57
C LYS A 261 -24.26 -0.27 -53.27
N GLN A 262 -23.21 -0.27 -52.42
CA GLN A 262 -21.78 -0.05 -52.74
C GLN A 262 -20.86 -0.58 -51.60
N SER A 263 -19.56 -0.69 -51.88
CA SER A 263 -18.47 -1.10 -50.96
C SER A 263 -17.42 0.03 -50.86
N PRO A 264 -16.56 0.12 -49.81
CA PRO A 264 -15.98 -0.98 -49.02
C PRO A 264 -16.42 -1.05 -47.54
N ASP A 265 -16.09 -2.19 -46.92
CA ASP A 265 -16.30 -2.52 -45.51
C ASP A 265 -15.32 -1.75 -44.61
N THR A 266 -15.63 -0.47 -44.34
CA THR A 266 -14.82 0.37 -43.44
C THR A 266 -15.18 0.08 -41.98
N PRO A 267 -14.21 -0.31 -41.13
CA PRO A 267 -14.51 -0.64 -39.74
C PRO A 267 -15.06 0.59 -39.00
N LYS A 268 -16.19 0.43 -38.30
CA LYS A 268 -16.83 1.50 -37.52
C LYS A 268 -15.91 1.96 -36.36
N PRO A 269 -16.03 3.22 -35.89
CA PRO A 269 -15.16 3.76 -34.86
C PRO A 269 -15.34 3.01 -33.54
N SER A 270 -14.23 2.74 -32.86
CA SER A 270 -14.29 2.15 -31.52
C SER A 270 -15.00 3.08 -30.54
N GLN A 271 -15.62 2.52 -29.49
CA GLN A 271 -16.32 3.29 -28.47
C GLN A 271 -15.41 4.32 -27.75
N ALA A 272 -14.10 4.05 -27.71
CA ALA A 272 -13.09 4.98 -27.21
C ALA A 272 -12.89 6.19 -28.15
N GLN A 273 -12.91 5.99 -29.47
CA GLN A 273 -12.78 7.07 -30.45
C GLN A 273 -13.99 8.00 -30.45
N LYS A 274 -15.22 7.47 -30.38
CA LYS A 274 -16.43 8.31 -30.27
C LYS A 274 -16.39 9.20 -29.01
N ARG A 275 -16.11 8.60 -27.85
CA ARG A 275 -15.92 9.34 -26.58
C ARG A 275 -14.77 10.36 -26.61
N ALA A 276 -13.70 10.10 -27.37
CA ALA A 276 -12.61 11.05 -27.53
C ALA A 276 -13.02 12.27 -28.37
N ILE A 277 -13.80 12.08 -29.44
CA ILE A 277 -14.37 13.17 -30.25
C ILE A 277 -15.34 14.01 -29.39
N GLU A 278 -16.29 13.35 -28.72
CA GLU A 278 -17.25 13.99 -27.81
C GLU A 278 -16.54 14.81 -26.71
N SER A 279 -15.50 14.25 -26.09
CA SER A 279 -14.69 14.95 -25.06
C SER A 279 -13.87 16.13 -25.59
N LEU A 280 -13.44 16.10 -26.86
CA LEU A 280 -12.70 17.19 -27.50
C LEU A 280 -13.63 18.29 -28.03
N GLY A 281 -14.84 17.93 -28.45
CA GLY A 281 -15.91 18.86 -28.82
C GLY A 281 -16.45 19.61 -27.62
N ALA A 282 -16.87 18.90 -26.57
CA ALA A 282 -17.40 19.49 -25.34
C ALA A 282 -16.41 20.46 -24.67
N ARG A 283 -15.09 20.18 -24.72
CA ARG A 283 -14.04 21.10 -24.23
C ARG A 283 -13.89 22.40 -25.04
N ARG A 284 -14.42 22.45 -26.27
CA ARG A 284 -14.53 23.67 -27.08
C ARG A 284 -15.94 24.28 -27.05
N GLY A 285 -16.87 23.72 -26.28
CA GLY A 285 -18.28 24.12 -26.30
C GLY A 285 -19.05 23.69 -27.56
N LEU A 286 -18.47 22.83 -28.40
CA LEU A 286 -19.13 22.32 -29.62
C LEU A 286 -20.20 21.30 -29.24
N ASN A 287 -21.40 21.47 -29.78
CA ASN A 287 -22.50 20.52 -29.67
C ASN A 287 -22.42 19.42 -30.76
N LEU A 288 -23.37 18.48 -30.78
CA LEU A 288 -23.37 17.36 -31.74
C LEU A 288 -23.55 17.81 -33.20
N GLU A 289 -24.34 18.85 -33.44
CA GLU A 289 -24.58 19.44 -34.76
C GLU A 289 -23.37 20.25 -35.24
N ASP A 290 -22.70 20.99 -34.33
CA ASP A 290 -21.42 21.66 -34.63
C ASP A 290 -20.33 20.63 -35.01
N LEU A 291 -20.29 19.49 -34.30
CA LEU A 291 -19.34 18.40 -34.56
C LEU A 291 -19.61 17.72 -35.90
N ASP A 292 -20.87 17.54 -36.27
CA ASP A 292 -21.26 16.98 -37.57
C ASP A 292 -20.89 17.93 -38.73
N GLN A 293 -21.25 19.22 -38.62
CA GLN A 293 -20.86 20.24 -39.58
C GLN A 293 -19.33 20.34 -39.71
N LEU A 294 -18.59 20.27 -38.60
CA LEU A 294 -17.13 20.29 -38.61
C LEU A 294 -16.54 18.99 -39.22
N CYS A 295 -17.18 17.83 -39.00
CA CYS A 295 -16.80 16.56 -39.60
C CYS A 295 -17.00 16.59 -41.12
N GLN A 296 -18.18 16.99 -41.58
CA GLN A 296 -18.52 17.14 -43.00
C GLN A 296 -17.60 18.15 -43.69
N LYS A 297 -17.29 19.27 -43.03
CA LYS A 297 -16.34 20.29 -43.53
C LYS A 297 -14.88 19.83 -43.58
N THR A 298 -14.46 18.92 -42.70
CA THR A 298 -13.05 18.48 -42.59
C THR A 298 -12.76 17.24 -43.45
N LEU A 299 -13.73 16.31 -43.53
CA LEU A 299 -13.53 14.96 -44.08
C LEU A 299 -14.57 14.58 -45.14
N GLY A 300 -15.56 15.43 -45.42
CA GLY A 300 -16.59 15.16 -46.43
C GLY A 300 -17.62 14.09 -46.03
N VAL A 301 -17.64 13.69 -44.76
CA VAL A 301 -18.53 12.64 -44.21
C VAL A 301 -19.27 13.13 -42.97
N GLU A 302 -20.50 12.66 -42.79
CA GLU A 302 -21.31 12.88 -41.59
C GLU A 302 -20.80 12.03 -40.41
N TYR A 303 -20.99 12.53 -39.18
CA TYR A 303 -20.49 11.93 -37.94
C TYR A 303 -21.04 10.52 -37.67
N GLU A 304 -22.25 10.21 -38.15
CA GLU A 304 -22.85 8.88 -38.02
C GLU A 304 -22.18 7.83 -38.93
N TYR A 305 -21.66 8.23 -40.10
CA TYR A 305 -21.02 7.36 -41.08
C TYR A 305 -19.47 7.32 -41.01
N LEU A 306 -18.88 8.08 -40.08
CA LEU A 306 -17.45 8.16 -39.82
C LEU A 306 -16.79 6.77 -39.63
N SER A 307 -15.68 6.46 -40.30
CA SER A 307 -14.93 5.21 -40.07
C SER A 307 -13.92 5.31 -38.92
N ALA A 308 -13.35 4.18 -38.49
CA ALA A 308 -12.27 4.14 -37.51
C ALA A 308 -10.97 4.83 -37.97
N SER A 309 -10.72 4.93 -39.28
CA SER A 309 -9.62 5.73 -39.84
C SER A 309 -9.94 7.22 -39.71
N ASP A 310 -11.12 7.60 -40.15
CA ASP A 310 -11.54 9.00 -40.25
C ASP A 310 -11.72 9.60 -38.85
N ALA A 311 -12.24 8.83 -37.90
CA ALA A 311 -12.26 9.19 -36.48
C ALA A 311 -10.85 9.43 -35.91
N ALA A 312 -9.84 8.65 -36.31
CA ALA A 312 -8.45 8.86 -35.88
C ALA A 312 -7.80 10.10 -36.54
N GLN A 313 -8.28 10.52 -37.72
CA GLN A 313 -7.89 11.79 -38.34
C GLN A 313 -8.62 12.97 -37.68
N PHE A 314 -9.93 12.88 -37.48
CA PHE A 314 -10.75 13.92 -36.86
C PHE A 314 -10.30 14.24 -35.43
N ILE A 315 -9.92 13.23 -34.64
CA ILE A 315 -9.32 13.41 -33.31
C ILE A 315 -8.02 14.24 -33.39
N LYS A 316 -7.20 14.09 -34.43
CA LYS A 316 -5.97 14.88 -34.62
C LYS A 316 -6.30 16.32 -34.99
N THR A 317 -7.26 16.56 -35.88
CA THR A 317 -7.75 17.92 -36.17
C THR A 317 -8.27 18.58 -34.90
N LEU A 318 -9.10 17.87 -34.13
CA LEU A 318 -9.59 18.28 -32.80
C LEU A 318 -8.50 18.35 -31.70
N GLN A 319 -7.24 18.01 -31.99
CA GLN A 319 -6.10 18.24 -31.11
C GLN A 319 -5.19 19.37 -31.61
N GLN A 320 -5.16 19.64 -32.92
CA GLN A 320 -4.32 20.66 -33.55
C GLN A 320 -5.03 22.01 -33.72
N SER A 321 -6.36 22.05 -33.80
CA SER A 321 -7.16 23.29 -33.82
C SER A 321 -7.43 23.80 -32.40
N GLY A 322 -6.39 24.04 -31.61
CA GLY A 322 -6.44 24.49 -30.22
C GLY A 322 -5.55 25.70 -29.98
#